data_AF-A0A2D8HEK0-F1
#
_entry.id   AF-A0A2D8HEK0-F1
#
_cell.length_a   1.000
_cell.length_b   1.000
_cell.length_c   1.000
_cell.angle_alpha   90.00
_cell.angle_beta   90.00
_cell.angle_gamma   90.00
#
_symmetry.space_group_name_H-M   'P 1'
#
loop_
_entity.id
_entity.type
_entity.pdbx_description
1 polymer ?
#
loop_
_entity_poly.entity_id
_entity_poly.type
_entity_poly.pdbx_seq_one_letter_code
_entity_poly.pdbx_strand_id
1 'polypeptide(L)'
;MTEGPVILIHPACAGYEKMAAELTGPYEALAFEDVHAAWIDLIPEQPSDILDIVAGTGRDAAHLAFRGHRVMAVDPTPHLAGLRRRGGRLLISLRHGPSPAVRPMYAVAASDVISGGKAAGLTLIRRKKMESIQSGNRALGITWTMLAFSS
;
A
#
# COMPACT_ATOMS: atom_id res chain seq x y z
N MET A 1 31.07 -4.31 -2.67
CA MET A 1 30.03 -4.96 -1.85
C MET A 1 28.84 -4.03 -1.86
N THR A 2 27.82 -4.31 -2.66
CA THR A 2 26.56 -3.55 -2.62
C THR A 2 25.75 -4.07 -1.44
N GLU A 3 25.59 -3.27 -0.39
CA GLU A 3 24.67 -3.59 0.70
C GLU A 3 23.28 -3.87 0.09
N GLY A 4 22.66 -4.97 0.50
CA GLY A 4 21.32 -5.32 0.04
C GLY A 4 20.28 -4.26 0.45
N PRO A 5 19.08 -4.29 -0.13
CA PRO A 5 18.06 -3.30 0.18
C PRO A 5 17.73 -3.28 1.68
N VAL A 6 17.79 -2.10 2.29
CA VAL A 6 17.38 -1.90 3.69
C VAL A 6 15.87 -1.68 3.72
N ILE A 7 15.13 -2.69 4.18
CA ILE A 7 13.70 -2.59 4.48
C ILE A 7 13.58 -2.29 5.97
N LEU A 8 13.05 -1.11 6.32
CA LEU A 8 12.71 -0.78 7.70
C LEU A 8 11.25 -1.14 7.92
N ILE A 9 11.01 -2.23 8.65
CA ILE A 9 9.67 -2.65 9.11
C ILE A 9 9.50 -2.12 10.53
N HIS A 10 8.56 -1.21 10.75
CA HIS A 10 8.33 -0.62 12.07
C HIS A 10 7.57 -1.60 12.99
N PRO A 11 7.92 -1.74 14.28
CA PRO A 11 7.34 -2.74 15.19
C PRO A 11 5.84 -2.61 15.49
N ALA A 12 5.15 -1.62 14.92
CA ALA A 12 3.68 -1.57 14.93
C ALA A 12 3.05 -2.71 14.09
N CYS A 13 3.85 -3.41 13.28
CA CYS A 13 3.46 -4.57 12.47
C CYS A 13 3.12 -5.86 13.26
N ALA A 14 3.49 -5.96 14.54
CA ALA A 14 3.43 -7.21 15.32
C ALA A 14 2.00 -7.75 15.61
N GLY A 15 0.95 -7.01 15.24
CA GLY A 15 -0.45 -7.37 15.54
C GLY A 15 -1.12 -8.33 14.55
N TYR A 16 -0.56 -8.54 13.36
CA TYR A 16 -1.23 -9.30 12.28
C TYR A 16 -0.61 -10.68 11.96
N GLU A 17 0.47 -11.07 12.62
CA GLU A 17 1.28 -12.26 12.29
C GLU A 17 0.47 -13.56 12.25
N LYS A 18 -0.50 -13.73 13.16
CA LYS A 18 -1.32 -14.95 13.26
C LYS A 18 -2.41 -15.05 12.19
N MET A 19 -2.84 -13.92 11.60
CA MET A 19 -3.94 -13.85 10.62
C MET A 19 -3.45 -13.56 9.20
N ALA A 20 -2.22 -13.05 9.06
CA ALA A 20 -1.51 -12.97 7.79
C ALA A 20 -1.54 -14.35 7.13
N ALA A 21 -1.08 -15.40 7.80
CA ALA A 21 -0.96 -16.76 7.27
C ALA A 21 -2.21 -17.29 6.52
N GLU A 22 -3.44 -16.96 6.93
CA GLU A 22 -4.67 -17.40 6.27
C GLU A 22 -5.04 -16.56 5.02
N LEU A 23 -4.64 -15.28 4.97
CA LEU A 23 -4.86 -14.37 3.84
C LEU A 23 -3.64 -14.30 2.89
N THR A 24 -2.47 -14.70 3.37
CA THR A 24 -1.17 -14.73 2.69
C THR A 24 -1.26 -15.54 1.41
N GLY A 25 -1.79 -16.78 1.46
CA GLY A 25 -1.77 -17.68 0.30
C GLY A 25 -2.39 -17.07 -0.98
N PRO A 26 -3.68 -16.70 -0.97
CA PRO A 26 -4.32 -16.14 -2.16
C PRO A 26 -3.85 -14.73 -2.54
N TYR A 27 -3.34 -13.94 -1.58
CA TYR A 27 -2.86 -12.58 -1.85
C TYR A 27 -1.42 -12.61 -2.39
N GLU A 28 -0.52 -13.41 -1.82
CA GLU A 28 0.87 -13.58 -2.30
C GLU A 28 0.99 -14.33 -3.62
N ALA A 29 -0.03 -15.10 -4.01
CA ALA A 29 -0.05 -15.81 -5.30
C ALA A 29 -0.21 -14.89 -6.54
N LEU A 30 -0.67 -13.65 -6.37
CA LEU A 30 -0.78 -12.70 -7.49
C LEU A 30 0.59 -12.11 -7.83
N ALA A 31 0.91 -11.79 -9.09
CA ALA A 31 2.15 -11.06 -9.40
C ALA A 31 2.06 -9.59 -8.95
N PHE A 32 3.20 -8.96 -8.60
CA PHE A 32 3.21 -7.55 -8.18
C PHE A 32 2.68 -6.65 -9.31
N GLU A 33 3.12 -6.95 -10.52
CA GLU A 33 2.73 -6.26 -11.75
C GLU A 33 1.22 -6.32 -11.98
N ASP A 34 0.58 -7.45 -11.70
CA ASP A 34 -0.87 -7.61 -11.87
C ASP A 34 -1.64 -6.79 -10.82
N VAL A 35 -1.20 -6.84 -9.56
CA VAL A 35 -1.83 -6.10 -8.46
C VAL A 35 -1.73 -4.59 -8.68
N HIS A 36 -0.58 -4.12 -9.18
CA HIS A 36 -0.26 -2.70 -9.28
C HIS A 36 -0.36 -2.13 -10.69
N ALA A 37 -0.86 -2.91 -11.68
CA ALA A 37 -0.99 -2.51 -13.08
C ALA A 37 -1.70 -1.15 -13.28
N ALA A 38 -2.55 -0.76 -12.33
CA ALA A 38 -3.27 0.51 -12.35
C ALA A 38 -2.38 1.76 -12.16
N TRP A 39 -1.16 1.61 -11.65
CA TRP A 39 -0.25 2.70 -11.30
C TRP A 39 1.23 2.29 -11.31
N ILE A 40 1.56 1.13 -11.88
CA ILE A 40 2.95 0.67 -12.01
C ILE A 40 3.81 1.66 -12.80
N ASP A 41 3.19 2.42 -13.71
CA ASP A 41 3.76 3.55 -14.47
C ASP A 41 4.18 4.73 -13.58
N LEU A 42 3.70 4.80 -12.34
CA LEU A 42 3.99 5.86 -11.39
C LEU A 42 5.10 5.51 -10.40
N ILE A 43 5.56 4.25 -10.38
CA ILE A 43 6.72 3.82 -9.61
C ILE A 43 7.96 4.36 -10.32
N PRO A 44 8.82 5.16 -9.66
CA PRO A 44 9.99 5.74 -10.32
C PRO A 44 10.92 4.65 -10.86
N GLU A 45 11.53 4.85 -12.04
CA GLU A 45 12.52 3.91 -12.57
C GLU A 45 13.86 4.00 -11.82
N GLN A 46 14.18 5.20 -11.32
CA GLN A 46 15.36 5.46 -10.53
C GLN A 46 15.11 5.19 -9.03
N PRO A 47 16.15 4.77 -8.26
CA PRO A 47 16.07 4.67 -6.81
C PRO A 47 15.45 5.91 -6.17
N SER A 48 14.46 5.69 -5.30
CA SER A 48 13.67 6.76 -4.67
C SER A 48 13.15 6.29 -3.31
N ASP A 49 12.66 7.25 -2.52
CA ASP A 49 12.05 6.98 -1.22
C ASP A 49 10.56 6.68 -1.39
N ILE A 50 10.12 5.49 -0.95
CA ILE A 50 8.73 5.03 -1.02
C ILE A 50 8.22 4.75 0.39
N LEU A 51 7.03 5.27 0.71
CA LEU A 51 6.29 4.91 1.93
C LEU A 51 5.12 3.98 1.57
N ASP A 52 5.17 2.76 2.08
CA ASP A 52 4.12 1.76 1.99
C ASP A 52 3.30 1.76 3.29
N ILE A 53 2.05 2.22 3.22
CA ILE A 53 1.14 2.32 4.37
C ILE A 53 0.11 1.20 4.28
N VAL A 54 -0.09 0.50 5.40
CA VAL A 54 -0.81 -0.77 5.50
C VAL A 54 -0.07 -1.87 4.72
N ALA A 55 1.24 -1.96 4.96
CA ALA A 55 2.15 -2.84 4.22
C ALA A 55 1.83 -4.34 4.38
N GLY A 56 1.00 -4.74 5.36
CA GLY A 56 0.58 -6.13 5.55
C GLY A 56 1.78 -7.06 5.71
N THR A 57 1.90 -8.07 4.83
CA THR A 57 3.02 -9.04 4.85
C THR A 57 4.36 -8.46 4.41
N GLY A 58 4.39 -7.22 3.93
CA GLY A 58 5.60 -6.58 3.42
C GLY A 58 6.01 -7.03 2.02
N ARG A 59 5.18 -7.82 1.33
CA ARG A 59 5.44 -8.30 -0.04
C ARG A 59 5.73 -7.16 -1.01
N ASP A 60 4.88 -6.14 -1.02
CA ASP A 60 5.00 -5.02 -1.95
C ASP A 60 6.23 -4.18 -1.62
N ALA A 61 6.48 -3.93 -0.33
CA ALA A 61 7.69 -3.29 0.14
C ALA A 61 8.97 -4.04 -0.27
N ALA A 62 8.99 -5.37 -0.18
CA ALA A 62 10.12 -6.19 -0.59
C ALA A 62 10.38 -6.13 -2.11
N HIS A 63 9.32 -6.16 -2.93
CA HIS A 63 9.45 -6.03 -4.39
C HIS A 63 9.99 -4.67 -4.80
N LEU A 64 9.49 -3.60 -4.17
CA LEU A 64 9.97 -2.24 -4.40
C LEU A 64 11.42 -2.06 -3.96
N ALA A 65 11.81 -2.66 -2.83
CA ALA A 65 13.18 -2.62 -2.35
C ALA A 65 14.13 -3.41 -3.27
N PHE A 66 13.68 -4.55 -3.82
CA PHE A 66 14.43 -5.31 -4.83
C PHE A 66 14.67 -4.50 -6.12
N ARG A 67 13.74 -3.61 -6.49
CA ARG A 67 13.92 -2.65 -7.59
C ARG A 67 14.88 -1.49 -7.26
N GLY A 68 15.48 -1.47 -6.07
CA GLY A 68 16.47 -0.48 -5.64
C GLY A 68 15.87 0.73 -4.91
N HIS A 69 14.58 0.71 -4.57
CA HIS A 69 13.98 1.79 -3.78
C HIS A 69 14.34 1.68 -2.29
N ARG A 70 14.37 2.82 -1.61
CA ARG A 70 14.38 2.86 -0.15
C ARG A 70 12.94 2.85 0.33
N VAL A 71 12.52 1.76 0.98
CA VAL A 71 11.12 1.56 1.36
C VAL A 71 10.96 1.63 2.87
N MET A 72 10.04 2.48 3.30
CA MET A 72 9.51 2.48 4.67
C MET A 72 8.15 1.79 4.64
N ALA A 73 7.98 0.71 5.39
CA ALA A 73 6.73 -0.05 5.46
C ALA A 73 6.08 0.15 6.84
N VAL A 74 4.80 0.56 6.88
CA VAL A 74 4.09 0.94 8.10
C VAL A 74 2.68 0.35 8.13
N ASP A 75 2.24 -0.18 9.26
CA ASP A 75 0.88 -0.67 9.53
C ASP A 75 0.67 -0.60 11.07
N PRO A 76 -0.46 -0.18 11.68
CA PRO A 76 -1.42 0.88 11.38
C PRO A 76 -1.13 2.23 12.13
N THR A 77 -1.15 3.37 11.41
CA THR A 77 -1.19 4.81 11.86
C THR A 77 -0.05 5.38 12.75
N PRO A 78 0.12 6.73 12.89
CA PRO A 78 0.24 7.81 11.91
C PRO A 78 1.72 8.28 11.84
N HIS A 79 2.46 7.88 10.80
CA HIS A 79 3.79 8.45 10.52
C HIS A 79 3.91 8.79 9.03
N LEU A 80 3.12 9.78 8.61
CA LEU A 80 3.28 10.46 7.32
C LEU A 80 4.47 11.45 7.31
N ALA A 81 5.16 11.61 8.45
CA ALA A 81 6.26 12.57 8.60
C ALA A 81 7.49 12.26 7.72
N GLY A 82 7.67 11.00 7.29
CA GLY A 82 8.80 10.58 6.47
C GLY A 82 8.74 11.02 5.00
N LEU A 83 7.58 11.44 4.50
CA LEU A 83 7.37 11.78 3.08
C LEU A 83 7.87 13.18 2.67
N ARG A 84 8.40 14.00 3.58
CA ARG A 84 8.74 15.41 3.30
C ARG A 84 10.01 15.60 2.45
N ARG A 85 10.63 14.53 1.94
CA ARG A 85 11.72 14.63 0.94
C ARG A 85 11.13 14.78 -0.46
N ARG A 86 11.64 15.76 -1.22
CA ARG A 86 11.23 16.05 -2.60
C ARG A 86 11.26 14.78 -3.47
N GLY A 87 10.15 14.50 -4.17
CA GLY A 87 10.06 13.40 -5.12
C GLY A 87 9.66 12.04 -4.53
N GLY A 88 9.29 11.99 -3.25
CA GLY A 88 8.74 10.79 -2.62
C GLY A 88 7.36 10.42 -3.17
N ARG A 89 7.00 9.13 -3.11
CA ARG A 89 5.68 8.63 -3.50
C ARG A 89 4.98 7.97 -2.32
N LEU A 90 3.69 8.27 -2.17
CA LEU A 90 2.78 7.58 -1.25
C LEU A 90 1.69 6.89 -2.05
N LEU A 91 1.49 5.60 -1.77
CA LEU A 91 0.63 4.73 -2.55
C LEU A 91 -0.32 4.03 -1.58
N ILE A 92 -1.62 4.13 -1.82
CA ILE A 92 -2.66 3.65 -0.90
C ILE A 92 -3.74 2.89 -1.69
N SER A 93 -4.09 1.68 -1.23
CA SER A 93 -5.20 0.89 -1.75
C SER A 93 -6.33 0.81 -0.72
N LEU A 94 -7.47 1.42 -1.03
CA LEU A 94 -8.66 1.40 -0.17
C LEU A 94 -9.62 0.30 -0.62
N ARG A 95 -9.88 -0.68 0.25
CA ARG A 95 -10.87 -1.74 0.04
C ARG A 95 -12.27 -1.22 0.36
N HIS A 96 -13.22 -1.48 -0.54
CA HIS A 96 -14.64 -1.22 -0.36
C HIS A 96 -15.42 -2.52 -0.39
N GLY A 97 -16.48 -2.62 0.40
CA GLY A 97 -17.34 -3.81 0.46
C GLY A 97 -17.50 -4.33 1.88
N PRO A 98 -18.18 -5.47 2.05
CA PRO A 98 -18.50 -6.01 3.37
C PRO A 98 -17.24 -6.28 4.19
N SER A 99 -17.33 -5.95 5.48
CA SER A 99 -16.30 -6.27 6.45
C SER A 99 -16.37 -7.76 6.81
N PRO A 100 -15.25 -8.47 6.89
CA PRO A 100 -15.22 -9.78 7.52
C PRO A 100 -15.72 -9.70 8.98
N ALA A 101 -16.53 -10.66 9.41
CA ALA A 101 -17.06 -10.70 10.78
C ALA A 101 -15.95 -10.82 11.84
N VAL A 102 -14.88 -11.54 11.51
CA VAL A 102 -13.70 -11.75 12.37
C VAL A 102 -12.71 -10.59 12.36
N ARG A 103 -12.88 -9.62 11.45
CA ARG A 103 -11.99 -8.45 11.31
C ARG A 103 -12.81 -7.24 10.89
N PRO A 104 -13.39 -6.49 11.84
CA PRO A 104 -14.07 -5.24 11.57
C PRO A 104 -13.14 -4.29 10.82
N MET A 105 -13.49 -3.95 9.59
CA MET A 105 -12.85 -2.93 8.78
C MET A 105 -13.71 -1.67 8.83
N TYR A 106 -13.09 -0.54 9.13
CA TYR A 106 -13.78 0.74 9.18
C TYR A 106 -13.83 1.35 7.78
N ALA A 107 -15.01 1.86 7.42
CA ALA A 107 -15.16 2.59 6.18
C ALA A 107 -14.33 3.88 6.24
N VAL A 108 -13.46 4.06 5.26
CA VAL A 108 -12.70 5.30 5.07
C VAL A 108 -13.04 5.84 3.70
N ALA A 109 -13.56 7.06 3.64
CA ALA A 109 -13.83 7.69 2.35
C ALA A 109 -12.52 8.12 1.69
N ALA A 110 -12.40 7.86 0.38
CA ALA A 110 -11.23 8.29 -0.38
C ALA A 110 -11.02 9.83 -0.31
N SER A 111 -12.11 10.60 -0.18
CA SER A 111 -12.05 12.06 0.03
C SER A 111 -11.30 12.45 1.29
N ASP A 112 -11.42 11.67 2.36
CA ASP A 112 -10.83 11.98 3.66
C ASP A 112 -9.33 11.72 3.62
N VAL A 113 -8.93 10.63 2.97
CA VAL A 113 -7.52 10.30 2.71
C VAL A 113 -6.87 11.37 1.82
N ILE A 114 -7.57 11.81 0.77
CA ILE A 114 -7.09 12.87 -0.12
C ILE A 114 -6.93 14.19 0.63
N SER A 115 -7.92 14.56 1.46
CA SER A 115 -7.89 15.80 2.24
C SER A 115 -6.79 15.78 3.28
N GLY A 116 -6.62 14.66 3.99
CA GLY A 116 -5.52 14.44 4.93
C GLY A 116 -4.15 14.50 4.26
N GLY A 117 -4.00 13.87 3.09
CA GLY A 117 -2.77 13.95 2.28
C GLY A 117 -2.43 15.39 1.89
N LYS A 118 -3.42 16.15 1.40
CA LYS A 118 -3.24 17.59 1.08
C LYS A 118 -2.83 18.40 2.31
N ALA A 119 -3.47 18.18 3.45
CA ALA A 119 -3.12 18.84 4.70
C ALA A 119 -1.69 18.50 5.18
N ALA A 120 -1.19 17.31 4.82
CA ALA A 120 0.18 16.87 5.07
C ALA A 120 1.20 17.38 4.03
N GLY A 121 0.77 18.20 3.06
CA GLY A 121 1.64 18.73 1.99
C GLY A 121 1.84 17.79 0.80
N LEU A 122 1.01 16.74 0.66
CA LEU A 122 1.07 15.81 -0.46
C LEU A 122 0.12 16.23 -1.58
N THR A 123 0.56 16.05 -2.83
CA THR A 123 -0.25 16.29 -4.02
C THR A 123 -0.78 14.97 -4.55
N LEU A 124 -2.10 14.84 -4.71
CA LEU A 124 -2.70 13.67 -5.35
C LEU A 124 -2.37 13.68 -6.85
N ILE A 125 -1.79 12.59 -7.34
CA ILE A 125 -1.38 12.42 -8.74
C ILE A 125 -2.15 11.31 -9.47
N ARG A 126 -2.79 10.37 -8.74
CA ARG A 126 -3.68 9.36 -9.33
C ARG A 126 -4.77 8.96 -8.35
N ARG A 127 -6.00 8.84 -8.86
CA ARG A 127 -7.12 8.14 -8.23
C ARG A 127 -7.73 7.20 -9.25
N LYS A 128 -7.81 5.90 -8.94
CA LYS A 128 -8.45 4.91 -9.81
C LYS A 128 -9.32 3.96 -9.02
N LYS A 129 -10.58 3.80 -9.42
CA LYS A 129 -11.46 2.75 -8.90
C LYS A 129 -11.34 1.53 -9.80
N MET A 130 -11.32 0.34 -9.22
CA MET A 130 -11.25 -0.92 -9.96
C MET A 130 -11.94 -2.05 -9.20
N GLU A 131 -12.37 -3.05 -9.95
CA GLU A 131 -12.83 -4.33 -9.41
C GLU A 131 -11.67 -5.10 -8.79
N SER A 132 -11.99 -6.02 -7.88
CA SER A 132 -10.97 -6.93 -7.33
C SER A 132 -10.42 -7.89 -8.40
N ILE A 133 -9.12 -8.18 -8.36
CA ILE A 133 -8.48 -9.20 -9.21
C ILE A 133 -8.84 -10.61 -8.74
N GLN A 134 -9.07 -10.81 -7.44
CA GLN A 134 -9.52 -12.08 -6.89
C GLN A 134 -11.01 -12.30 -7.17
N SER A 135 -11.35 -13.46 -7.76
CA SER A 135 -12.73 -13.83 -8.12
C SER A 135 -13.65 -13.91 -6.90
N GLY A 136 -13.18 -14.47 -5.79
CA GLY A 136 -13.95 -14.54 -4.54
C GLY A 136 -14.32 -13.15 -4.01
N ASN A 137 -13.41 -12.18 -4.10
CA ASN A 137 -13.71 -10.80 -3.70
C ASN A 137 -14.70 -10.13 -4.65
N ARG A 138 -14.58 -10.34 -5.97
CA ARG A 138 -15.57 -9.83 -6.94
C ARG A 138 -16.96 -10.38 -6.66
N ALA A 139 -17.08 -11.66 -6.36
CA ALA A 139 -18.35 -12.30 -6.05
C ALA A 139 -19.02 -11.69 -4.80
N LEU A 140 -18.22 -11.13 -3.88
CA LEU A 140 -18.70 -10.43 -2.67
C LEU A 140 -18.89 -8.92 -2.89
N GLY A 141 -18.77 -8.42 -4.13
CA GLY A 141 -18.89 -7.00 -4.46
C GLY A 141 -17.75 -6.13 -3.91
N ILE A 142 -16.60 -6.73 -3.59
CA ILE A 142 -15.44 -6.02 -3.08
C ILE A 142 -14.74 -5.30 -4.23
N THR A 143 -14.56 -3.99 -4.06
CA THR A 143 -13.89 -3.11 -5.04
C THR A 143 -12.75 -2.35 -4.36
N TRP A 144 -11.88 -1.75 -5.15
CA TRP A 144 -10.70 -1.04 -4.67
C TRP A 144 -10.66 0.38 -5.21
N THR A 145 -10.16 1.32 -4.40
CA THR A 145 -9.74 2.65 -4.87
C THR A 145 -8.26 2.82 -4.58
N MET A 146 -7.47 2.99 -5.63
CA MET A 146 -6.03 3.25 -5.53
C MET A 146 -5.79 4.75 -5.57
N LEU A 147 -4.96 5.24 -4.65
CA LEU A 147 -4.54 6.63 -4.53
C LEU A 147 -3.02 6.69 -4.59
N ALA A 148 -2.48 7.59 -5.41
CA ALA A 148 -1.06 7.91 -5.43
C ALA A 148 -0.85 9.40 -5.16
N PHE A 149 0.11 9.73 -4.31
CA PHE A 149 0.51 11.09 -3.99
C PHE A 149 2.01 11.30 -4.19
N SER A 150 2.40 12.56 -4.42
CA SER A 150 3.79 13.02 -4.44
C SER A 150 4.04 14.11 -3.40
N SER A 151 5.28 14.22 -2.93
CA SER A 151 5.79 15.31 -2.07
C SER A 151 6.62 16.36 -2.82
#